data_AF-A0A7X4FR07-F1
#
_entry.id   AF-A0A7X4FR07-F1
#
_cell.length_a   1.000
_cell.length_b   1.000
_cell.length_c   1.000
_cell.angle_alpha   90.00
_cell.angle_beta   90.00
_cell.angle_gamma   90.00
#
_symmetry.space_group_name_H-M   'P 1'
#
loop_
_entity.id
_entity.type
_entity.pdbx_description
1 polymer ?
#
loop_
_entity_poly.entity_id
_entity_poly.type
_entity_poly.pdbx_seq_one_letter_code
_entity_poly.pdbx_strand_id
1 'polypeptide(L)' 'VRPRAVFVAPGRRHWDIFVGLCRCVQGPLVTDAYLAALAIEHGCELMTTDSDFARFPGLRWGHPLRPRR' A
#
# COMPACT_ATOMS: atom_id res chain seq x y z
N VAL A 1 6.25 16.54 22.43
CA VAL A 1 6.79 15.31 21.83
C VAL A 1 6.20 15.15 20.44
N ARG A 2 7.00 15.00 19.38
CA ARG A 2 6.49 14.62 18.04
C ARG A 2 6.43 13.09 17.97
N PRO A 3 5.29 12.46 17.66
CA PRO A 3 5.22 11.00 17.53
C PRO A 3 6.11 10.55 16.37
N ARG A 4 6.90 9.50 16.60
CA ARG A 4 7.77 8.89 15.56
C ARG A 4 7.02 7.91 14.67
N ALA A 5 5.85 7.46 15.11
CA ALA A 5 4.94 6.58 14.38
C ALA A 5 3.51 6.85 14.84
N VAL A 6 2.55 6.60 13.95
CA VAL A 6 1.12 6.65 14.21
C VAL A 6 0.44 5.45 13.58
N PHE A 7 -0.64 4.98 14.19
CA PHE A 7 -1.46 3.94 13.57
C PHE A 7 -2.26 4.53 12.42
N VAL A 8 -2.33 3.78 11.33
CA VAL A 8 -3.17 4.10 10.18
C VAL A 8 -4.24 3.03 10.09
N ALA A 9 -5.49 3.45 9.95
CA ALA A 9 -6.65 2.58 9.84
C ALA A 9 -7.42 2.88 8.54
N PRO A 10 -8.14 1.90 7.98
CA PRO A 10 -9.03 2.12 6.84
C PRO A 10 -10.01 3.27 7.10
N GLY A 11 -10.09 4.19 6.15
CA GLY A 11 -11.12 5.21 6.09
C GLY A 11 -12.31 4.78 5.23
N ARG A 12 -13.16 5.75 4.87
CA ARG A 12 -14.39 5.49 4.11
C ARG A 12 -14.13 5.06 2.66
N ARG A 13 -12.99 5.44 2.07
CA ARG A 13 -12.66 5.18 0.67
C ARG A 13 -11.89 3.87 0.49
N HIS A 14 -11.36 3.32 1.58
CA HIS A 14 -10.53 2.13 1.58
C HIS A 14 -11.14 0.97 0.79
N TRP A 15 -12.41 0.66 1.06
CA TRP A 15 -13.06 -0.51 0.47
C TRP A 15 -13.18 -0.39 -1.05
N ASP A 16 -13.52 0.78 -1.56
CA ASP A 16 -13.63 1.02 -3.01
C ASP A 16 -12.26 0.88 -3.71
N ILE A 17 -11.20 1.40 -3.07
CA ILE A 17 -9.83 1.28 -3.58
C ILE A 17 -9.41 -0.20 -3.58
N PHE A 18 -9.61 -0.89 -2.45
CA PHE A 18 -9.27 -2.30 -2.29
C PHE A 18 -9.96 -3.18 -3.33
N VAL A 19 -11.29 -3.08 -3.47
CA VAL A 19 -12.05 -3.84 -4.47
C VAL A 19 -11.58 -3.51 -5.88
N GLY A 20 -11.23 -2.24 -6.15
CA GLY A 20 -10.61 -1.83 -7.42
C GLY A 20 -9.30 -2.55 -7.71
N LEU A 21 -8.39 -2.62 -6.73
CA LEU A 21 -7.11 -3.30 -6.86
C LEU A 21 -7.27 -4.82 -7.03
N CYS A 22 -8.21 -5.43 -6.31
CA CYS A 22 -8.52 -6.86 -6.39
C CYS A 22 -8.97 -7.31 -7.78
N ARG A 23 -9.41 -6.41 -8.66
CA ARG A 23 -9.72 -6.75 -10.07
C ARG A 23 -8.49 -7.12 -10.89
N CYS A 24 -7.30 -6.71 -10.45
CA CYS A 24 -6.04 -6.91 -11.16
C CYS A 24 -5.15 -8.01 -10.56
N VAL A 25 -5.55 -8.60 -9.43
CA VAL A 25 -4.73 -9.58 -8.68
C VAL A 25 -5.58 -10.74 -8.16
N GLN A 26 -4.94 -11.85 -7.81
CA GLN A 26 -5.60 -13.05 -7.29
C GLN A 26 -4.72 -13.75 -6.25
N GLY A 27 -5.33 -14.63 -5.44
CA GLY A 27 -4.61 -15.48 -4.50
C GLY A 27 -3.86 -14.68 -3.43
N PRO A 28 -2.57 -14.96 -3.17
CA PRO A 28 -1.80 -14.30 -2.11
C PRO A 28 -1.77 -12.78 -2.19
N LEU A 29 -1.81 -12.22 -3.41
CA LEU A 29 -1.76 -10.78 -3.66
C LEU A 29 -3.02 -10.03 -3.21
N VAL A 30 -4.12 -10.73 -2.89
CA VAL A 30 -5.34 -10.09 -2.35
C VAL A 30 -5.06 -9.48 -0.98
N THR A 31 -4.24 -10.12 -0.15
CA THR A 31 -3.85 -9.57 1.16
C THR A 31 -2.99 -8.31 0.97
N ASP A 32 -2.08 -8.32 0.00
CA ASP A 32 -1.24 -7.15 -0.31
C ASP A 32 -2.05 -5.98 -0.87
N ALA A 33 -3.12 -6.27 -1.62
CA ALA A 33 -4.04 -5.25 -2.12
C ALA A 33 -4.67 -4.43 -0.98
N TYR A 34 -4.88 -5.03 0.20
CA TYR A 34 -5.40 -4.32 1.36
C TYR A 34 -4.39 -3.30 1.89
N LEU A 35 -3.12 -3.68 2.01
CA LEU A 35 -2.05 -2.77 2.43
C LEU A 35 -1.80 -1.67 1.40
N ALA A 36 -1.86 -2.01 0.11
CA ALA A 36 -1.76 -1.06 -0.99
C ALA A 36 -2.92 -0.04 -0.94
N ALA A 37 -4.16 -0.49 -0.74
CA ALA A 37 -5.32 0.37 -0.60
C ALA A 37 -5.21 1.32 0.61
N LEU A 38 -4.66 0.84 1.73
CA LEU A 38 -4.43 1.66 2.91
C LEU A 38 -3.41 2.77 2.61
N ALA A 39 -2.29 2.43 2.00
CA ALA A 39 -1.27 3.41 1.62
C ALA A 39 -1.81 4.43 0.60
N ILE A 40 -2.58 4.00 -0.40
CA ILE A 40 -3.19 4.87 -1.40
C ILE A 40 -4.20 5.82 -0.76
N GLU A 41 -5.10 5.33 0.10
CA GLU A 41 -6.13 6.15 0.73
C GLU A 41 -5.52 7.30 1.55
N HIS A 42 -4.46 7.01 2.29
CA HIS A 42 -3.75 7.99 3.13
C HIS A 42 -2.68 8.76 2.38
N GLY A 43 -2.51 8.54 1.08
CA GLY A 43 -1.49 9.18 0.27
C GLY A 43 -0.07 8.89 0.76
N CYS A 44 0.17 7.75 1.39
CA CYS A 44 1.48 7.33 1.89
C CYS A 44 2.33 6.68 0.80
N GLU A 45 3.62 6.54 1.08
CA GLU A 45 4.51 5.64 0.35
C GLU A 45 4.72 4.39 1.21
N LEU A 46 4.51 3.21 0.63
CA LEU A 46 4.74 1.95 1.32
C LEU A 46 6.23 1.56 1.23
N MET A 47 6.88 1.44 2.39
CA MET A 47 8.26 0.95 2.46
C MET A 47 8.27 -0.55 2.77
N THR A 48 8.77 -1.37 1.84
CA THR A 48 8.78 -2.82 1.98
C THR A 48 9.93 -3.45 1.18
N THR A 49 10.43 -4.60 1.62
CA THR A 49 11.40 -5.40 0.85
C THR A 49 10.74 -6.27 -0.21
N ASP A 50 9.41 -6.36 -0.20
CA ASP A 50 8.64 -7.14 -1.17
C ASP A 50 8.36 -6.30 -2.43
N SER A 51 8.90 -6.74 -3.58
CA SER A 51 8.73 -6.03 -4.85
C SER A 51 7.41 -6.29 -5.55
N ASP A 52 6.60 -7.26 -5.11
CA ASP A 52 5.30 -7.53 -5.74
C ASP A 52 4.31 -6.36 -5.57
N PHE A 53 4.56 -5.44 -4.63
CA PHE A 53 3.81 -4.19 -4.50
C PHE A 53 3.90 -3.28 -5.73
N ALA A 54 4.89 -3.48 -6.61
CA ALA A 54 4.95 -2.80 -7.91
C ALA A 54 3.77 -3.10 -8.84
N ARG A 55 3.01 -4.17 -8.55
CA ARG A 55 1.85 -4.59 -9.36
C ARG A 55 0.60 -3.77 -9.11
N PHE A 56 0.53 -3.00 -8.01
CA PHE A 56 -0.68 -2.24 -7.65
C PHE A 56 -0.70 -0.85 -8.29
N PRO A 57 -1.62 -0.57 -9.23
CA PRO A 57 -1.70 0.73 -9.88
C PRO A 57 -2.00 1.85 -8.87
N GLY A 58 -1.30 2.97 -8.99
CA GLY A 58 -1.48 4.14 -8.12
C GLY A 58 -0.79 4.03 -6.76
N LEU A 59 -0.20 2.89 -6.40
CA LEU A 59 0.59 2.75 -5.18
C LEU A 59 1.97 3.39 -5.36
N ARG A 60 2.34 4.30 -4.44
CA ARG A 60 3.73 4.70 -4.24
C ARG A 60 4.38 3.71 -3.29
N TRP A 61 5.49 3.12 -3.69
CA TRP A 61 6.24 2.21 -2.84
C TRP A 61 7.74 2.35 -3.05
N GLY A 62 8.52 1.95 -2.05
CA GLY A 62 9.98 2.00 -2.07
C GLY A 62 10.60 0.81 -1.35
N HIS A 63 11.75 0.36 -1.85
CA HIS A 63 12.53 -0.68 -1.20
C HIS A 63 13.54 -0.06 -0.22
N PRO A 64 13.46 -0.33 1.10
CA PRO A 64 14.22 0.41 2.10
C PRO A 64 15.74 0.20 2.01
N LEU A 65 16.17 -0.92 1.44
CA LEU A 65 17.60 -1.24 1.24
C LEU A 65 18.13 -0.87 -0.15
N ARG A 66 17.31 -0.27 -1.03
CA ARG A 66 17.77 0.18 -2.35
C ARG A 66 17.92 1.71 -2.34
N PRO A 67 18.96 2.26 -2.97
CA PRO A 67 19.12 3.71 -3.07
C PRO A 67 17.91 4.32 -3.78
N ARG A 68 17.37 5.41 -3.22
CA ARG A 68 16.43 6.27 -3.94
C ARG A 68 17.26 7.02 -4.98
N ARG A 69 16.94 6.85 -6.27
CA ARG A 69 17.52 7.67 -7.35
C ARG A 69 16.92 9.07 -7.33
#